data_AF-A0AAP7DVA2-F1
#
_entry.id   AF-A0AAP7DVA2-F1
#
_cell.length_a   1.000
_cell.length_b   1.000
_cell.length_c   1.000
_cell.angle_alpha   90.00
_cell.angle_beta   90.00
_cell.angle_gamma   90.00
#
_symmetry.space_group_name_H-M   'P 1'
#
loop_
_entity.id
_entity.type
_entity.pdbx_description
1 polymer ?
#
loop_
_entity_poly.entity_id
_entity_poly.type
_entity_poly.pdbx_seq_one_letter_code
_entity_poly.pdbx_strand_id
1 'polypeptide(L)'
;MVKNDLIDRYIYAVTKHMKSAMKKDVAAELETIIQDMLEERCEDVAPTERDIKVVLTELGTPNELASKYKGETQDCLIGQPYYSLYVYVLKIVTVCISGGMLLAQIMAALTSHTIWYIAIYRTIGGIFGGILTGFAFVTLLFAFFYKKGIKVDGLNDGIDNLPPVPQKSNRISKVDAIVGIVFSVIFTLVFLVCPQILCIAFVKNGVGVYEPLFNLEYIRQTWYFILAFGILGVTRDSVRLIDGSYTKRVMLVTIITNIIDGVLTSIWLLNDRIMNSGFFDGIEQLLGTDAEGISHVFIHYNKVFLSIIILALTINCIETVVKAVKYSRQ
;
A
#
# COMPACT_ATOMS: atom_id res chain seq x y z
N MET A 1 6.55 -13.65 54.27
CA MET A 1 6.88 -12.63 53.25
C MET A 1 6.01 -11.42 53.50
N VAL A 2 6.61 -10.28 53.86
CA VAL A 2 5.88 -9.03 54.02
C VAL A 2 5.53 -8.54 52.61
N LYS A 3 4.27 -8.69 52.20
CA LYS A 3 3.75 -8.03 50.99
C LYS A 3 3.86 -6.53 51.19
N ASN A 4 4.79 -5.89 50.49
CA ASN A 4 4.96 -4.47 50.58
C ASN A 4 4.09 -3.78 49.52
N ASP A 5 3.05 -3.07 49.98
CA ASP A 5 2.04 -2.40 49.14
C ASP A 5 2.66 -1.44 48.11
N LEU A 6 3.84 -0.87 48.39
CA LEU A 6 4.59 -0.03 47.44
C LEU A 6 5.15 -0.80 46.24
N ILE A 7 5.65 -2.02 46.46
CA ILE A 7 6.19 -2.88 45.40
C ILE A 7 5.05 -3.36 44.49
N ASP A 8 3.94 -3.81 45.08
CA ASP A 8 2.75 -4.24 44.34
C ASP A 8 2.18 -3.09 43.49
N ARG A 9 2.13 -1.87 44.03
CA ARG A 9 1.69 -0.68 43.29
C ARG A 9 2.65 -0.30 42.17
N TYR A 10 3.95 -0.44 42.38
CA TYR A 10 4.96 -0.18 41.36
C TYR A 10 4.85 -1.17 40.21
N ILE A 11 4.82 -2.48 40.50
CA ILE A 11 4.66 -3.55 39.50
C ILE A 11 3.33 -3.37 38.76
N TYR A 12 2.25 -3.05 39.46
CA TYR A 12 0.97 -2.75 38.83
C TYR A 12 1.07 -1.52 37.91
N ALA A 13 1.74 -0.45 38.34
CA ALA A 13 1.91 0.76 37.55
C ALA A 13 2.72 0.53 36.26
N VAL A 14 3.73 -0.35 36.30
CA VAL A 14 4.51 -0.76 35.12
C VAL A 14 3.66 -1.64 34.19
N THR A 15 2.92 -2.59 34.74
CA THR A 15 2.26 -3.65 33.97
C THR A 15 0.80 -3.35 33.58
N LYS A 16 0.18 -2.28 34.09
CA LYS A 16 -1.26 -1.97 33.86
C LYS A 16 -1.65 -1.81 32.39
N HIS A 17 -0.73 -1.37 31.55
CA HIS A 17 -0.96 -1.10 30.13
C HIS A 17 -0.45 -2.22 29.20
N MET A 18 0.01 -3.35 29.78
CA MET A 18 0.54 -4.48 29.02
C MET A 18 -0.56 -5.50 28.67
N LYS A 19 -0.37 -6.23 27.56
CA LYS A 19 -1.25 -7.35 27.18
C LYS A 19 -1.22 -8.44 28.26
N SER A 20 -2.36 -9.08 28.50
CA SER A 20 -2.54 -10.05 29.59
C SER A 20 -1.52 -11.20 29.59
N ALA A 21 -1.03 -11.63 28.42
CA ALA A 21 -0.04 -12.70 28.31
C ALA A 21 1.32 -12.28 28.87
N MET A 22 1.84 -11.11 28.48
CA MET A 22 3.12 -10.58 28.98
C MET A 22 3.01 -10.03 30.40
N LYS A 23 1.82 -9.58 30.81
CA LYS A 23 1.61 -8.94 32.11
C LYS A 23 2.09 -9.82 33.28
N LYS A 24 1.84 -11.13 33.20
CA LYS A 24 2.20 -12.07 34.26
C LYS A 24 3.71 -12.34 34.29
N ASP A 25 4.31 -12.53 33.11
CA ASP A 25 5.74 -12.84 32.99
C ASP A 25 6.58 -11.64 33.42
N VAL A 26 6.25 -10.43 32.94
CA VAL A 26 6.94 -9.20 33.33
C VAL A 26 6.73 -8.87 34.81
N ALA A 27 5.54 -9.13 35.37
CA ALA A 27 5.32 -8.94 36.80
C ALA A 27 6.21 -9.85 37.66
N ALA A 28 6.33 -11.14 37.30
CA ALA A 28 7.17 -12.10 38.00
C ALA A 28 8.67 -11.80 37.86
N GLU A 29 9.11 -11.33 36.68
CA GLU A 29 10.48 -10.88 36.44
C GLU A 29 10.82 -9.67 37.31
N LEU A 30 9.96 -8.64 37.32
CA LEU A 30 10.16 -7.44 38.13
C LEU A 30 10.14 -7.74 39.63
N GLU A 31 9.27 -8.65 40.09
CA GLU A 31 9.24 -9.09 41.48
C GLU A 31 10.55 -9.76 41.89
N THR A 32 11.13 -10.57 41.00
CA THR A 32 12.41 -11.25 41.21
C THR A 32 13.56 -10.24 41.26
N ILE A 33 13.64 -9.31 40.29
CA ILE A 33 14.69 -8.28 40.26
C ILE A 33 14.64 -7.38 41.50
N ILE A 34 13.44 -6.98 41.93
CA ILE A 34 13.27 -6.14 43.12
C ILE A 34 13.70 -6.91 44.37
N GLN A 35 13.37 -8.20 44.46
CA GLN A 35 13.75 -9.04 45.60
C GLN A 35 15.27 -9.23 45.65
N ASP A 36 15.91 -9.55 44.52
CA ASP A 36 17.37 -9.72 44.43
C ASP A 36 18.12 -8.43 44.82
N MET A 37 17.64 -7.27 44.36
CA MET A 37 18.22 -5.96 44.72
C MET A 37 18.03 -5.61 46.20
N LEU A 38 16.94 -6.05 46.82
CA LEU A 38 16.70 -5.85 48.25
C LEU A 38 17.56 -6.79 49.10
N GLU A 39 17.72 -8.05 48.68
CA GLU A 39 18.59 -9.03 49.34
C GLU A 39 20.07 -8.61 49.29
N GLU A 40 20.54 -8.09 48.16
CA GLU A 40 21.90 -7.55 48.02
C GLU A 40 22.17 -6.35 48.94
N ARG A 41 21.15 -5.52 49.19
CA ARG A 41 21.29 -4.30 50.01
C ARG A 41 21.03 -4.49 51.49
N CYS A 42 20.14 -5.41 51.85
CA CYS A 42 19.67 -5.57 53.21
C CYS A 42 20.19 -6.87 53.87
N GLU A 43 20.88 -7.75 53.13
CA GLU A 43 21.33 -9.07 53.59
C GLU A 43 20.22 -9.79 54.39
N ASP A 44 20.43 -10.05 55.69
CA ASP A 44 19.48 -10.73 56.60
C ASP A 44 18.56 -9.76 57.38
N VAL A 45 18.59 -8.46 57.10
CA VAL A 45 17.77 -7.44 57.79
C VAL A 45 16.49 -7.17 57.01
N ALA A 46 15.36 -7.06 57.70
CA ALA A 46 14.09 -6.73 57.06
C ALA A 46 14.16 -5.34 56.37
N PRO A 47 13.82 -5.23 55.08
CA PRO A 47 13.98 -3.99 54.31
C PRO A 47 13.06 -2.88 54.82
N THR A 48 13.62 -1.68 54.97
CA THR A 48 12.88 -0.49 55.40
C THR A 48 12.16 0.15 54.21
N GLU A 49 11.11 0.95 54.44
CA GLU A 49 10.45 1.73 53.37
C GLU A 49 11.41 2.63 52.57
N ARG A 50 12.48 3.11 53.20
CA ARG A 50 13.52 3.92 52.54
C ARG A 50 14.31 3.10 51.52
N ASP A 51 14.67 1.87 51.88
CA ASP A 51 15.46 0.97 51.04
C ASP A 51 14.66 0.57 49.79
N ILE A 52 13.37 0.33 49.96
CA ILE A 52 12.43 0.05 48.86
C ILE A 52 12.31 1.24 47.92
N LYS A 53 12.18 2.46 48.44
CA LYS A 53 12.14 3.66 47.58
C LYS A 53 13.43 3.86 46.79
N VAL A 54 14.59 3.53 47.35
CA VAL A 54 15.89 3.60 46.65
C VAL A 54 15.92 2.58 45.51
N VAL A 55 15.60 1.32 45.78
CA VAL A 55 15.53 0.24 44.77
C VAL A 55 14.57 0.60 43.64
N LEU A 56 13.36 1.07 43.96
CA LEU A 56 12.36 1.47 42.97
C LEU A 56 12.78 2.72 42.16
N THR A 57 13.60 3.60 42.75
CA THR A 57 14.15 4.78 42.05
C THR A 57 15.28 4.37 41.11
N GLU A 58 16.12 3.40 41.49
CA GLU A 58 17.19 2.85 40.64
C GLU A 58 16.65 2.09 39.43
N LEU A 59 15.51 1.41 39.59
CA LEU A 59 14.79 0.79 38.47
C LEU A 59 14.20 1.83 37.50
N GLY A 60 14.01 3.07 37.94
CA GLY A 60 13.46 4.16 37.14
C GLY A 60 11.95 4.31 37.27
N THR A 61 11.38 5.29 36.57
CA THR A 61 9.94 5.54 36.68
C THR A 61 9.13 4.39 36.04
N PRO A 62 7.90 4.10 36.53
CA PRO A 62 7.10 3.02 35.97
C PRO A 62 6.88 3.13 34.45
N ASN A 63 6.86 4.34 33.91
CA ASN A 63 6.70 4.59 32.48
C ASN A 63 7.98 4.28 31.68
N GLU A 64 9.16 4.61 32.21
CA GLU A 64 10.46 4.30 31.58
C GLU A 64 10.74 2.81 31.57
N LEU A 65 10.36 2.10 32.64
CA LEU A 65 10.53 0.66 32.68
C LEU A 65 9.52 -0.03 31.75
N ALA A 66 8.26 0.42 31.74
CA ALA A 66 7.25 -0.11 30.82
C ALA A 66 7.60 0.07 29.35
N SER A 67 8.29 1.16 28.96
CA SER A 67 8.69 1.39 27.58
C SER A 67 9.78 0.42 27.10
N LYS A 68 10.63 -0.10 27.98
CA LYS A 68 11.63 -1.13 27.64
C LYS A 68 11.00 -2.48 27.29
N TYR A 69 9.86 -2.81 27.89
CA TYR A 69 9.10 -4.03 27.61
C TYR A 69 8.07 -3.85 26.48
N LYS A 70 7.69 -2.62 26.15
CA LYS A 70 6.91 -2.33 24.94
C LYS A 70 7.84 -2.52 23.75
N GLY A 71 7.73 -3.67 23.07
CA GLY A 71 8.36 -3.84 21.76
C GLY A 71 8.01 -2.64 20.88
N GLU A 72 8.98 -2.12 20.13
CA GLU A 72 8.96 -0.89 19.30
C GLU A 72 7.73 -0.71 18.38
N THR A 73 6.84 -1.70 18.35
CA THR A 73 5.75 -1.87 17.41
C THR A 73 4.35 -1.51 17.92
N GLN A 74 4.15 -1.21 19.21
CA GLN A 74 2.78 -1.14 19.76
C GLN A 74 2.11 0.24 19.77
N ASP A 75 2.86 1.35 19.78
CA ASP A 75 2.29 2.72 19.86
C ASP A 75 2.36 3.53 18.55
N CYS A 76 2.88 2.95 17.47
CA CYS A 76 3.03 3.61 16.17
C CYS A 76 1.89 3.23 15.19
N LEU A 77 1.43 4.18 14.36
CA LEU A 77 0.49 3.86 13.26
C LEU A 77 1.17 3.03 12.16
N ILE A 78 2.42 3.39 11.83
CA ILE A 78 3.29 2.71 10.86
C ILE A 78 4.72 2.79 11.40
N GLY A 79 5.31 1.67 11.83
CA GLY A 79 6.69 1.60 12.30
C GLY A 79 7.66 1.02 11.25
N GLN A 80 8.96 0.99 11.56
CA GLN A 80 9.94 0.26 10.75
C GLN A 80 9.60 -1.25 10.73
N PRO A 81 9.87 -1.98 9.62
CA PRO A 81 10.49 -1.54 8.36
C PRO A 81 9.52 -0.88 7.35
N TYR A 82 8.22 -0.88 7.64
CA TYR A 82 7.17 -0.39 6.73
C TYR A 82 7.26 1.11 6.47
N TYR A 83 7.73 1.88 7.46
CA TYR A 83 7.82 3.33 7.36
C TYR A 83 8.69 3.79 6.18
N SER A 84 9.83 3.16 5.95
CA SER A 84 10.73 3.49 4.84
C SER A 84 10.06 3.28 3.47
N LEU A 85 9.36 2.16 3.32
CA LEU A 85 8.60 1.84 2.11
C LEU A 85 7.38 2.76 1.95
N TYR A 86 6.66 3.04 3.05
CA TYR A 86 5.53 3.97 3.09
C TYR A 86 5.92 5.35 2.56
N VAL A 87 7.03 5.93 3.06
CA VAL A 87 7.52 7.24 2.61
C VAL A 87 7.90 7.21 1.13
N TYR A 88 8.52 6.11 0.67
CA TYR A 88 8.88 5.96 -0.76
C TYR A 88 7.63 5.95 -1.66
N VAL A 89 6.63 5.13 -1.32
CA VAL A 89 5.38 5.05 -2.08
C VAL A 89 4.63 6.37 -2.05
N LEU A 90 4.56 7.02 -0.89
CA LEU A 90 3.90 8.32 -0.75
C LEU A 90 4.57 9.40 -1.61
N LYS A 91 5.90 9.40 -1.71
CA LYS A 91 6.65 10.30 -2.61
C LYS A 91 6.27 10.07 -4.07
N ILE A 92 6.27 8.82 -4.53
CA ILE A 92 5.89 8.49 -5.91
C ILE A 92 4.46 8.95 -6.20
N VAL A 93 3.50 8.59 -5.34
CA VAL A 93 2.09 8.97 -5.50
C VAL A 93 1.94 10.49 -5.56
N THR A 94 2.63 11.22 -4.69
CA THR A 94 2.60 12.70 -4.68
C THR A 94 3.14 13.29 -5.98
N VAL A 95 4.26 12.77 -6.50
CA VAL A 95 4.85 13.20 -7.77
C VAL A 95 3.94 12.88 -8.94
N CYS A 96 3.37 11.67 -9.00
CA CYS A 96 2.46 11.25 -10.06
C CYS A 96 1.18 12.12 -10.10
N ILE A 97 0.57 12.37 -8.94
CA ILE A 97 -0.64 13.20 -8.85
C ILE A 97 -0.33 14.64 -9.25
N SER A 98 0.72 15.23 -8.67
CA SER A 98 1.12 16.61 -8.97
C SER A 98 1.48 16.79 -10.44
N GLY A 99 2.33 15.90 -10.97
CA GLY A 99 2.75 15.91 -12.37
C GLY A 99 1.58 15.69 -13.33
N GLY A 100 0.71 14.70 -13.05
CA GLY A 100 -0.46 14.42 -13.86
C GLY A 100 -1.47 15.58 -13.89
N MET A 101 -1.68 16.24 -12.74
CA MET A 101 -2.55 17.42 -12.67
C MET A 101 -1.94 18.64 -13.35
N LEU A 102 -0.64 18.89 -13.18
CA LEU A 102 0.03 19.98 -13.88
C LEU A 102 -0.03 19.79 -15.40
N LEU A 103 0.23 18.56 -15.87
CA LEU A 103 0.11 18.23 -17.29
C LEU A 103 -1.32 18.49 -17.78
N ALA A 104 -2.33 17.99 -17.08
CA ALA A 104 -3.73 18.22 -17.43
C ALA A 104 -4.10 19.71 -17.53
N GLN A 105 -3.52 20.55 -16.66
CA GLN A 105 -3.80 21.99 -16.64
C GLN A 105 -3.06 22.76 -17.74
N ILE A 106 -1.83 22.35 -18.07
CA ILE A 106 -1.12 22.86 -19.25
C ILE A 106 -1.95 22.58 -20.50
N MET A 107 -2.49 21.36 -20.62
CA MET A 107 -3.37 20.98 -21.74
C MET A 107 -4.67 21.83 -21.75
N ALA A 108 -5.27 22.09 -20.59
CA ALA A 108 -6.46 22.94 -20.48
C ALA A 108 -6.18 24.42 -20.81
N ALA A 109 -5.02 24.95 -20.41
CA ALA A 109 -4.64 26.34 -20.65
C ALA A 109 -4.37 26.64 -22.13
N LEU A 110 -3.89 25.66 -22.90
CA LEU A 110 -3.62 25.80 -24.33
C LEU A 110 -4.91 25.84 -25.19
N THR A 111 -6.05 25.41 -24.65
CA THR A 111 -7.32 25.27 -25.39
C THR A 111 -8.38 26.29 -25.08
N SER A 112 -8.43 26.76 -23.84
CA SER A 112 -9.61 27.44 -23.35
C SER A 112 -9.27 28.88 -22.98
N HIS A 113 -10.14 29.82 -23.37
CA HIS A 113 -10.14 31.20 -22.88
C HIS A 113 -10.64 31.28 -21.42
N THR A 114 -10.32 30.27 -20.62
CA THR A 114 -10.68 30.22 -19.21
C THR A 114 -9.92 31.33 -18.49
N ILE A 115 -10.63 32.08 -17.65
CA ILE A 115 -10.01 33.18 -16.93
C ILE A 115 -8.90 32.62 -16.03
N TRP A 116 -7.69 33.13 -16.20
CA TRP A 116 -6.45 32.55 -15.66
C TRP A 116 -6.51 32.27 -14.13
N TYR A 117 -7.18 33.12 -13.34
CA TYR A 117 -7.30 32.90 -11.90
C TYR A 117 -8.22 31.73 -11.52
N ILE A 118 -9.26 31.42 -12.33
CA ILE A 118 -10.14 30.27 -12.11
C ILE A 118 -9.38 28.97 -12.40
N ALA A 119 -8.56 28.98 -13.46
CA ALA A 119 -7.70 27.85 -13.80
C ALA A 119 -6.69 27.55 -12.68
N ILE A 120 -6.05 28.58 -12.11
CA ILE A 120 -5.15 28.43 -10.97
C ILE A 120 -5.88 27.87 -9.75
N TYR A 121 -7.05 28.41 -9.39
CA TYR A 121 -7.82 27.92 -8.26
C TYR A 121 -8.21 26.43 -8.41
N ARG A 122 -8.70 26.04 -9.59
CA ARG A 122 -9.01 24.63 -9.90
C ARG A 122 -7.78 23.74 -9.85
N THR A 123 -6.64 24.22 -10.32
CA THR A 123 -5.37 23.48 -10.30
C THR A 123 -4.93 23.21 -8.87
N ILE A 124 -4.89 24.25 -8.04
CA ILE A 124 -4.49 24.13 -6.63
C ILE A 124 -5.46 23.23 -5.87
N GLY A 125 -6.76 23.46 -6.02
CA GLY A 125 -7.79 22.63 -5.38
C GLY A 125 -7.72 21.16 -5.82
N GLY A 126 -7.48 20.94 -7.11
CA GLY A 126 -7.26 19.61 -7.68
C GLY A 126 -6.03 18.93 -7.08
N ILE A 127 -4.85 19.54 -7.18
CA ILE A 127 -3.59 18.98 -6.65
C ILE A 127 -3.73 18.68 -5.16
N PHE A 128 -4.27 19.63 -4.39
CA PHE A 128 -4.46 19.45 -2.97
C PHE A 128 -5.43 18.29 -2.65
N GLY A 129 -6.57 18.24 -3.33
CA GLY A 129 -7.55 17.16 -3.16
C GLY A 129 -7.01 15.79 -3.58
N GLY A 130 -6.27 15.74 -4.69
CA GLY A 130 -5.60 14.53 -5.17
C GLY A 130 -4.55 14.04 -4.19
N ILE A 131 -3.65 14.91 -3.71
CA ILE A 131 -2.62 14.57 -2.73
C ILE A 131 -3.26 14.09 -1.43
N LEU A 132 -4.30 14.77 -0.92
CA LEU A 132 -4.99 14.37 0.30
C LEU A 132 -5.63 12.97 0.16
N THR A 133 -6.25 12.70 -0.98
CA THR A 133 -6.86 11.40 -1.29
C THR A 133 -5.80 10.31 -1.40
N GLY A 134 -4.71 10.57 -2.13
CA GLY A 134 -3.59 9.65 -2.27
C GLY A 134 -2.91 9.37 -0.93
N PHE A 135 -2.69 10.41 -0.12
CA PHE A 135 -2.17 10.30 1.24
C PHE A 135 -3.07 9.40 2.10
N ALA A 136 -4.36 9.71 2.19
CA ALA A 136 -5.30 8.94 3.00
C ALA A 136 -5.31 7.45 2.62
N PHE A 137 -5.34 7.15 1.32
CA PHE A 137 -5.37 5.78 0.82
C PHE A 137 -4.07 5.02 1.12
N VAL A 138 -2.90 5.63 0.82
CA VAL A 138 -1.59 5.02 1.09
C VAL A 138 -1.39 4.81 2.59
N THR A 139 -1.72 5.80 3.42
CA THR A 139 -1.60 5.69 4.88
C THR A 139 -2.50 4.59 5.44
N LEU A 140 -3.76 4.49 5.01
CA LEU A 140 -4.67 3.42 5.46
C LEU A 140 -4.16 2.03 5.07
N LEU A 141 -3.63 1.89 3.85
CA LEU A 141 -3.08 0.64 3.36
C LEU A 141 -1.85 0.19 4.16
N PHE A 142 -0.89 1.10 4.40
CA PHE A 142 0.30 0.77 5.19
C PHE A 142 -0.02 0.57 6.68
N ALA A 143 -0.97 1.32 7.23
CA ALA A 143 -1.46 1.09 8.59
C ALA A 143 -2.13 -0.30 8.72
N PHE A 144 -2.87 -0.73 7.70
CA PHE A 144 -3.44 -2.08 7.65
C PHE A 144 -2.35 -3.15 7.59
N PHE A 145 -1.34 -2.99 6.73
CA PHE A 145 -0.21 -3.92 6.65
C PHE A 145 0.59 -4.01 7.95
N TYR A 146 0.84 -2.87 8.59
CA TYR A 146 1.53 -2.79 9.87
C TYR A 146 0.76 -3.50 10.98
N LYS A 147 -0.55 -3.22 11.13
CA LYS A 147 -1.39 -3.89 12.13
C LYS A 147 -1.54 -5.39 11.90
N LYS A 148 -1.45 -5.86 10.66
CA LYS A 148 -1.47 -7.28 10.31
C LYS A 148 -0.10 -7.98 10.42
N GLY A 149 0.98 -7.24 10.72
CA GLY A 149 2.31 -7.80 10.93
C GLY A 149 2.89 -8.50 9.69
N ILE A 150 2.55 -8.02 8.49
CA ILE A 150 2.95 -8.63 7.21
C ILE A 150 4.46 -8.43 6.97
N LYS A 151 5.35 -9.33 7.39
CA LYS A 151 6.82 -9.12 7.35
C LYS A 151 7.34 -8.56 6.01
N VAL A 152 7.60 -7.25 5.96
CA VAL A 152 8.24 -6.54 4.83
C VAL A 152 9.74 -6.71 4.98
N ASP A 153 10.23 -7.89 4.61
CA ASP A 153 11.67 -8.13 4.51
C ASP A 153 12.09 -7.81 3.08
N GLY A 154 12.88 -6.76 2.92
CA GLY A 154 13.40 -6.30 1.64
C GLY A 154 14.26 -5.04 1.69
N LEU A 155 14.49 -4.45 2.88
CA LEU A 155 15.25 -3.20 3.04
C LEU A 155 16.13 -3.15 4.31
N ASN A 156 16.37 -4.28 4.98
CA ASN A 156 17.16 -4.28 6.23
C ASN A 156 18.32 -5.30 6.13
N ASP A 157 19.50 -4.80 5.74
CA ASP A 157 20.77 -5.55 5.68
C ASP A 157 21.46 -5.59 7.05
N GLY A 158 20.72 -5.91 8.11
CA GLY A 158 21.28 -6.09 9.46
C GLY A 158 21.93 -7.47 9.59
N ILE A 159 23.20 -7.51 9.98
CA ILE A 159 24.01 -8.73 10.15
C ILE A 159 23.34 -9.74 11.12
N ASP A 160 22.54 -9.27 12.08
CA ASP A 160 21.82 -10.11 13.05
C ASP A 160 20.51 -10.72 12.51
N ASN A 161 20.10 -10.37 11.29
CA ASN A 161 18.90 -10.89 10.61
C ASN A 161 19.26 -11.71 9.35
N LEU A 162 20.39 -12.41 9.37
CA LEU A 162 20.75 -13.35 8.31
C LEU A 162 19.72 -14.49 8.26
N PRO A 163 18.95 -14.63 7.16
CA PRO A 163 17.96 -15.68 7.06
C PRO A 163 18.66 -17.05 7.00
N PRO A 164 18.09 -18.11 7.62
CA PRO A 164 18.57 -19.46 7.41
C PRO A 164 18.48 -19.81 5.93
N VAL A 165 19.47 -20.57 5.42
CA VAL A 165 19.64 -20.91 4.00
C VAL A 165 18.34 -21.51 3.45
N PRO A 166 17.61 -20.80 2.59
CA PRO A 166 16.34 -21.31 2.07
C PRO A 166 16.58 -22.35 0.99
N GLN A 167 15.79 -23.42 0.94
CA GLN A 167 15.67 -24.20 -0.30
C GLN A 167 15.08 -23.30 -1.39
N LYS A 168 15.92 -22.95 -2.37
CA LYS A 168 15.82 -21.82 -3.31
C LYS A 168 14.59 -21.74 -4.24
N SER A 169 13.64 -22.69 -4.21
CA SER A 169 12.67 -22.83 -5.32
C SER A 169 11.27 -22.22 -5.07
N ASN A 170 10.76 -22.16 -3.83
CA ASN A 170 9.34 -21.82 -3.55
C ASN A 170 9.09 -20.40 -2.99
N ARG A 171 10.06 -19.48 -3.05
CA ARG A 171 9.87 -18.12 -2.52
C ARG A 171 9.23 -17.20 -3.56
N ILE A 172 8.13 -16.55 -3.19
CA ILE A 172 7.62 -15.40 -3.93
C ILE A 172 8.52 -14.22 -3.60
N SER A 173 8.96 -13.47 -4.62
CA SER A 173 9.65 -12.21 -4.40
C SER A 173 8.70 -11.26 -3.67
N LYS A 174 9.01 -10.98 -2.40
CA LYS A 174 8.24 -10.01 -1.60
C LYS A 174 8.30 -8.62 -2.24
N VAL A 175 9.40 -8.31 -2.92
CA VAL A 175 9.56 -7.08 -3.71
C VAL A 175 8.56 -7.05 -4.86
N ASP A 176 8.37 -8.15 -5.60
CA ASP A 176 7.41 -8.19 -6.70
C ASP A 176 5.98 -7.98 -6.21
N ALA A 177 5.62 -8.57 -5.06
CA ALA A 177 4.31 -8.37 -4.44
C ALA A 177 4.12 -6.93 -3.94
N ILE A 178 5.14 -6.33 -3.33
CA ILE A 178 5.12 -4.92 -2.92
C ILE A 178 4.97 -4.00 -4.14
N VAL A 179 5.76 -4.25 -5.19
CA VAL A 179 5.70 -3.51 -6.45
C VAL A 179 4.31 -3.64 -7.07
N GLY A 180 3.71 -4.83 -7.09
CA GLY A 180 2.34 -5.05 -7.56
C GLY A 180 1.28 -4.27 -6.78
N ILE A 181 1.38 -4.22 -5.45
CA ILE A 181 0.51 -3.38 -4.60
C ILE A 181 0.69 -1.90 -4.96
N VAL A 182 1.93 -1.43 -5.04
CA VAL A 182 2.24 -0.03 -5.32
C VAL A 182 1.74 0.37 -6.71
N PHE A 183 1.95 -0.46 -7.72
CA PHE A 183 1.40 -0.24 -9.06
C PHE A 183 -0.13 -0.25 -9.06
N SER A 184 -0.77 -1.18 -8.35
CA SER A 184 -2.24 -1.22 -8.24
C SER A 184 -2.78 0.07 -7.62
N VAL A 185 -2.14 0.57 -6.56
CA VAL A 185 -2.50 1.82 -5.87
C VAL A 185 -2.30 3.02 -6.80
N ILE A 186 -1.12 3.15 -7.43
CA ILE A 186 -0.80 4.26 -8.33
C ILE A 186 -1.76 4.26 -9.52
N PHE A 187 -1.97 3.11 -10.16
CA PHE A 187 -2.86 2.99 -11.31
C PHE A 187 -4.29 3.40 -10.94
N THR A 188 -4.81 2.91 -9.81
CA THR A 188 -6.13 3.29 -9.29
C THR A 188 -6.23 4.79 -9.08
N LEU A 189 -5.25 5.41 -8.41
CA LEU A 189 -5.26 6.84 -8.13
C LEU A 189 -5.12 7.69 -9.40
N VAL A 190 -4.24 7.31 -10.32
CA VAL A 190 -4.04 8.02 -11.60
C VAL A 190 -5.34 8.00 -12.41
N PHE A 191 -6.00 6.85 -12.54
CA PHE A 191 -7.25 6.74 -13.30
C PHE A 191 -8.45 7.41 -12.62
N LEU A 192 -8.51 7.46 -11.28
CA LEU A 192 -9.57 8.16 -10.56
C LEU A 192 -9.39 9.68 -10.57
N VAL A 193 -8.17 10.17 -10.43
CA VAL A 193 -7.88 11.60 -10.22
C VAL A 193 -7.56 12.31 -11.54
N CYS A 194 -6.83 11.65 -12.44
CA CYS A 194 -6.32 12.24 -13.67
C CYS A 194 -6.53 11.32 -14.91
N PRO A 195 -7.76 10.86 -15.21
CA PRO A 195 -7.99 10.01 -16.39
C PRO A 195 -7.63 10.70 -17.71
N GLN A 196 -7.59 12.03 -17.72
CA GLN A 196 -7.19 12.88 -18.84
C GLN A 196 -5.67 12.93 -19.12
N ILE A 197 -4.84 12.23 -18.33
CA ILE A 197 -3.38 12.24 -18.50
C ILE A 197 -2.93 11.68 -19.87
N LEU A 198 -3.71 10.74 -20.43
CA LEU A 198 -3.52 10.23 -21.78
C LEU A 198 -4.41 11.05 -22.73
N CYS A 199 -3.81 11.94 -23.51
CA CYS A 199 -4.52 12.80 -24.46
C CYS A 199 -3.63 13.11 -25.68
N ILE A 200 -4.26 13.56 -26.76
CA ILE A 200 -3.58 14.13 -27.92
C ILE A 200 -3.97 15.59 -28.11
N ALA A 201 -3.07 16.39 -28.66
CA ALA A 201 -3.31 17.76 -29.08
C ALA A 201 -3.11 17.89 -30.59
N PHE A 202 -4.07 18.50 -31.28
CA PHE A 202 -4.02 18.71 -32.72
C PHE A 202 -4.81 19.96 -33.11
N VAL A 203 -4.66 20.44 -34.36
CA VAL A 203 -5.34 21.64 -34.84
C VAL A 203 -6.54 21.25 -35.69
N LYS A 204 -7.76 21.51 -35.22
CA LYS A 204 -9.01 21.30 -35.98
C LYS A 204 -9.58 22.65 -36.38
N ASN A 205 -9.76 22.89 -37.68
CA ASN A 205 -10.31 24.15 -38.23
C ASN A 205 -9.56 25.43 -37.76
N GLY A 206 -8.23 25.35 -37.63
CA GLY A 206 -7.40 26.49 -37.20
C GLY A 206 -7.40 26.75 -35.67
N VAL A 207 -8.07 25.91 -34.88
CA VAL A 207 -8.10 25.98 -33.41
C VAL A 207 -7.43 24.74 -32.82
N GLY A 208 -6.61 24.92 -31.78
CA GLY A 208 -6.03 23.79 -31.04
C GLY A 208 -7.12 23.05 -30.25
N VAL A 209 -7.27 21.76 -30.50
CA VAL A 209 -8.24 20.85 -29.86
C VAL A 209 -7.49 19.73 -29.16
N TYR A 210 -7.96 19.38 -27.97
CA TYR A 210 -7.30 18.46 -27.06
C TYR A 210 -8.31 17.40 -26.66
N GLU A 211 -8.05 16.17 -27.08
CA GLU A 211 -8.96 15.07 -26.89
C GLU A 211 -8.30 14.05 -25.97
N PRO A 212 -8.85 13.80 -24.76
CA PRO A 212 -8.38 12.73 -23.90
C PRO A 212 -8.70 11.37 -24.52
N LEU A 213 -7.85 10.38 -24.28
CA LEU A 213 -8.03 8.99 -24.72
C LEU A 213 -9.37 8.42 -24.24
N PHE A 214 -9.68 8.68 -22.96
CA PHE A 214 -10.88 8.20 -22.31
C PHE A 214 -11.99 9.25 -22.29
N ASN A 215 -13.23 8.78 -22.41
CA ASN A 215 -14.41 9.58 -22.16
C ASN A 215 -14.52 9.88 -20.66
N LEU A 216 -14.20 11.11 -20.27
CA LEU A 216 -14.10 11.52 -18.87
C LEU A 216 -15.43 11.38 -18.11
N GLU A 217 -16.56 11.64 -18.77
CA GLU A 217 -17.87 11.52 -18.14
C GLU A 217 -18.20 10.05 -17.85
N TYR A 218 -17.94 9.16 -18.82
CA TYR A 218 -18.14 7.73 -18.63
C TYR A 218 -17.21 7.14 -17.56
N ILE A 219 -15.93 7.52 -17.55
CA ILE A 219 -14.97 7.09 -16.53
C ILE A 219 -15.44 7.53 -15.13
N ARG A 220 -15.88 8.78 -14.99
CA ARG A 220 -16.39 9.30 -13.72
C ARG A 220 -17.67 8.58 -13.28
N GLN A 221 -18.56 8.25 -14.21
CA GLN A 221 -19.76 7.46 -13.91
C GLN A 221 -19.42 6.02 -13.48
N THR A 222 -18.34 5.45 -14.03
CA THR A 222 -17.89 4.06 -13.81
C THR A 222 -16.72 3.93 -12.84
N TRP A 223 -16.46 4.95 -12.01
CA TRP A 223 -15.36 4.99 -11.03
C TRP A 223 -15.25 3.75 -10.13
N TYR A 224 -16.37 3.10 -9.84
CA TYR A 224 -16.44 1.90 -9.02
C TYR A 224 -15.73 0.69 -9.65
N PHE A 225 -15.64 0.59 -10.99
CA PHE A 225 -14.83 -0.43 -11.66
C PHE A 225 -13.34 -0.22 -11.39
N ILE A 226 -12.87 1.03 -11.48
CA ILE A 226 -11.45 1.38 -11.21
C ILE A 226 -11.09 1.02 -9.77
N LEU A 227 -11.96 1.32 -8.81
CA LEU A 227 -11.77 0.88 -7.43
C LEU A 227 -11.79 -0.64 -7.27
N ALA A 228 -12.69 -1.34 -7.96
CA ALA A 228 -12.74 -2.79 -7.91
C ALA A 228 -11.43 -3.42 -8.42
N PHE A 229 -10.88 -2.93 -9.54
CA PHE A 229 -9.58 -3.37 -10.06
C PHE A 229 -8.45 -3.11 -9.07
N GLY A 230 -8.43 -1.92 -8.46
CA GLY A 230 -7.47 -1.57 -7.42
C GLY A 230 -7.53 -2.52 -6.22
N ILE A 231 -8.73 -2.79 -5.70
CA ILE A 231 -8.94 -3.70 -4.57
C ILE A 231 -8.54 -5.13 -4.93
N LEU A 232 -8.88 -5.62 -6.11
CA LEU A 232 -8.51 -6.96 -6.56
C LEU A 232 -7.00 -7.12 -6.69
N GLY A 233 -6.32 -6.14 -7.31
CA GLY A 233 -4.85 -6.10 -7.43
C GLY A 233 -4.16 -6.08 -6.07
N VAL A 234 -4.55 -5.14 -5.19
CA VAL A 234 -4.02 -5.05 -3.83
C VAL A 234 -4.28 -6.33 -3.04
N THR A 235 -5.48 -6.92 -3.14
CA THR A 235 -5.83 -8.16 -2.42
C THR A 235 -4.95 -9.32 -2.88
N ARG A 236 -4.80 -9.51 -4.19
CA ARG A 236 -4.00 -10.56 -4.81
C ARG A 236 -2.55 -10.50 -4.34
N ASP A 237 -1.93 -9.33 -4.45
CA ASP A 237 -0.53 -9.16 -4.11
C ASP A 237 -0.30 -9.09 -2.58
N SER A 238 -1.29 -8.64 -1.80
CA SER A 238 -1.25 -8.76 -0.33
C SER A 238 -1.20 -10.20 0.12
N VAL A 239 -1.99 -11.11 -0.48
CA VAL A 239 -1.96 -12.53 -0.12
C VAL A 239 -0.62 -13.17 -0.51
N ARG A 240 -0.06 -12.81 -1.66
CA ARG A 240 1.29 -13.22 -2.07
C ARG A 240 2.37 -12.74 -1.09
N LEU A 241 2.24 -11.51 -0.59
CA LEU A 241 3.15 -10.93 0.37
C LEU A 241 3.03 -11.60 1.76
N ILE A 242 1.80 -11.90 2.21
CA ILE A 242 1.54 -12.55 3.50
C ILE A 242 2.09 -13.98 3.53
N ASP A 243 1.77 -14.77 2.51
CA ASP A 243 2.12 -16.19 2.49
C ASP A 243 3.59 -16.41 2.07
N GLY A 244 4.20 -15.47 1.32
CA GLY A 244 5.63 -15.46 0.94
C GLY A 244 6.11 -16.64 0.09
N SER A 245 5.20 -17.56 -0.25
CA SER A 245 5.44 -18.80 -0.98
C SER A 245 4.19 -19.19 -1.77
N TYR A 246 4.33 -20.03 -2.80
CA TYR A 246 3.19 -20.45 -3.64
C TYR A 246 2.36 -21.51 -2.92
N THR A 247 1.51 -21.07 -1.99
CA THR A 247 0.57 -21.93 -1.26
C THR A 247 -0.71 -22.19 -2.07
N LYS A 248 -1.49 -23.21 -1.68
CA LYS A 248 -2.85 -23.43 -2.23
C LYS A 248 -3.76 -22.21 -2.05
N ARG A 249 -3.56 -21.45 -0.97
CA ARG A 249 -4.30 -20.21 -0.69
C ARG A 249 -3.96 -19.11 -1.69
N VAL A 250 -2.67 -18.85 -1.96
CA VAL A 250 -2.22 -17.89 -2.98
C VAL A 250 -2.79 -18.26 -4.35
N MET A 251 -2.74 -19.55 -4.70
CA MET A 251 -3.30 -20.06 -5.96
C MET A 251 -4.81 -19.77 -6.07
N LEU A 252 -5.60 -20.16 -5.07
CA LEU A 252 -7.06 -19.94 -5.08
C LEU A 252 -7.42 -18.45 -5.15
N VAL A 253 -6.77 -17.60 -4.34
CA VAL A 253 -7.01 -16.15 -4.38
C VAL A 253 -6.64 -15.56 -5.74
N THR A 254 -5.52 -15.98 -6.34
CA THR A 254 -5.12 -15.50 -7.66
C THR A 254 -6.13 -15.91 -8.74
N ILE A 255 -6.60 -17.17 -8.73
CA ILE A 255 -7.62 -17.64 -9.68
C ILE A 255 -8.91 -16.83 -9.53
N ILE A 256 -9.43 -16.71 -8.31
CA ILE A 256 -10.69 -16.00 -8.04
C ILE A 256 -10.56 -14.53 -8.45
N THR A 257 -9.48 -13.86 -8.03
CA THR A 257 -9.27 -12.45 -8.39
C THR A 257 -9.11 -12.29 -9.89
N ASN A 258 -8.36 -13.15 -10.60
CA ASN A 258 -8.21 -13.05 -12.07
C ASN A 258 -9.53 -13.28 -12.81
N ILE A 259 -10.38 -14.20 -12.34
CA ILE A 259 -11.70 -14.45 -12.93
C ILE A 259 -12.59 -13.21 -12.78
N ILE A 260 -12.68 -12.66 -11.56
CA ILE A 260 -13.49 -11.46 -11.31
C ILE A 260 -12.96 -10.29 -12.14
N ASP A 261 -11.63 -10.11 -12.17
CA ASP A 261 -10.95 -9.05 -12.93
C ASP A 261 -11.22 -9.18 -14.44
N GLY A 262 -11.15 -10.39 -14.99
CA GLY A 262 -11.49 -10.68 -16.39
C GLY A 262 -12.96 -10.42 -16.73
N VAL A 263 -13.89 -10.80 -15.84
CA VAL A 263 -15.33 -10.54 -16.02
C VAL A 263 -15.62 -9.04 -15.97
N LEU A 264 -15.11 -8.33 -14.95
CA LEU A 264 -15.28 -6.89 -14.81
C LEU A 264 -14.67 -6.13 -15.98
N THR A 265 -13.47 -6.51 -16.42
CA THR A 265 -12.80 -5.92 -17.58
C THR A 265 -13.60 -6.16 -18.85
N SER A 266 -14.17 -7.35 -19.03
CA SER A 266 -15.03 -7.64 -20.19
C SER A 266 -16.29 -6.78 -20.18
N ILE A 267 -16.98 -6.66 -19.04
CA ILE A 267 -18.17 -5.81 -18.92
C ILE A 267 -17.83 -4.34 -19.20
N TRP A 268 -16.68 -3.89 -18.70
CA TRP A 268 -16.27 -2.49 -18.84
C TRP A 268 -15.79 -2.19 -20.26
N LEU A 269 -14.78 -2.90 -20.77
CA LEU A 269 -14.15 -2.68 -22.09
C LEU A 269 -15.00 -3.11 -23.28
N LEU A 270 -16.03 -3.95 -23.14
CA LEU A 270 -16.95 -4.21 -24.26
C LEU A 270 -17.96 -3.06 -24.47
N ASN A 271 -17.93 -2.03 -23.62
CA ASN A 271 -18.73 -0.83 -23.82
C ASN A 271 -17.98 0.19 -24.68
N ASP A 272 -18.56 0.54 -25.83
CA ASP A 272 -17.96 1.47 -26.80
C ASP A 272 -17.84 2.91 -26.27
N ARG A 273 -18.41 3.22 -25.10
CA ARG A 273 -18.37 4.54 -24.48
C ARG A 273 -17.09 4.85 -23.71
N ILE A 274 -16.18 3.89 -23.52
CA ILE A 274 -14.97 4.11 -22.71
C ILE A 274 -14.01 5.09 -23.36
N MET A 275 -13.73 4.95 -24.65
CA MET A 275 -12.88 5.91 -25.34
C MET A 275 -13.65 7.07 -25.91
N ASN A 276 -12.93 8.18 -26.02
CA ASN A 276 -13.39 9.37 -26.70
C ASN A 276 -13.16 9.21 -28.21
N SER A 277 -14.21 9.32 -29.02
CA SER A 277 -14.07 9.25 -30.48
C SER A 277 -13.21 10.38 -31.04
N GLY A 278 -13.24 11.58 -30.42
CA GLY A 278 -12.42 12.71 -30.84
C GLY A 278 -10.91 12.45 -30.75
N PHE A 279 -10.48 11.55 -29.86
CA PHE A 279 -9.10 11.11 -29.79
C PHE A 279 -8.65 10.40 -31.07
N PHE A 280 -9.53 9.60 -31.69
CA PHE A 280 -9.19 8.88 -32.90
C PHE A 280 -9.21 9.77 -34.14
N ASP A 281 -10.17 10.69 -34.22
CA ASP A 281 -10.19 11.73 -35.26
C ASP A 281 -8.85 12.49 -35.30
N GLY A 282 -8.30 12.83 -34.12
CA GLY A 282 -7.02 13.53 -34.03
C GLY A 282 -5.81 12.68 -34.39
N ILE A 283 -5.81 11.37 -34.11
CA ILE A 283 -4.75 10.46 -34.57
C ILE A 283 -4.73 10.39 -36.11
N GLU A 284 -5.88 10.25 -36.75
CA GLU A 284 -6.00 10.20 -38.20
C GLU A 284 -5.53 11.51 -38.84
N GLN A 285 -5.88 12.64 -38.24
CA GLN A 285 -5.45 13.95 -38.71
C GLN A 285 -3.94 14.19 -38.55
N LEU A 286 -3.32 13.66 -37.50
CA LEU A 286 -1.88 13.82 -37.25
C LEU A 286 -1.01 12.88 -38.09
N LEU A 287 -1.48 11.66 -38.38
CA LEU A 287 -0.71 10.62 -39.08
C LEU A 287 -0.98 10.58 -40.60
N GLY A 288 -2.08 11.17 -41.08
CA GLY A 288 -2.47 11.14 -42.49
C GLY A 288 -3.00 9.77 -42.97
N THR A 289 -3.33 9.66 -44.26
CA THR A 289 -3.97 8.48 -44.88
C THR A 289 -3.09 7.22 -44.94
N ASP A 290 -1.79 7.30 -44.66
CA ASP A 290 -0.88 6.12 -44.60
C ASP A 290 -1.11 5.25 -43.35
N ALA A 291 -2.10 5.61 -42.53
CA ALA A 291 -2.45 4.98 -41.26
C ALA A 291 -3.61 3.97 -41.33
N GLU A 292 -3.96 3.42 -42.51
CA GLU A 292 -5.06 2.44 -42.64
C GLU A 292 -4.94 1.26 -41.65
N GLY A 293 -3.73 0.76 -41.40
CA GLY A 293 -3.48 -0.29 -40.41
C GLY A 293 -3.64 0.17 -38.96
N ILE A 294 -3.32 1.43 -38.67
CA ILE A 294 -3.44 2.03 -37.33
C ILE A 294 -4.91 2.32 -37.03
N SER A 295 -5.67 2.85 -38.00
CA SER A 295 -7.11 3.10 -37.83
C SER A 295 -7.87 1.79 -37.60
N HIS A 296 -7.51 0.69 -38.29
CA HIS A 296 -8.20 -0.60 -38.13
C HIS A 296 -7.96 -1.26 -36.75
N VAL A 297 -6.77 -1.09 -36.17
CA VAL A 297 -6.45 -1.52 -34.78
C VAL A 297 -7.23 -0.67 -33.78
N PHE A 298 -7.32 0.63 -34.02
CA PHE A 298 -8.02 1.56 -33.14
C PHE A 298 -9.54 1.49 -33.25
N ILE A 299 -10.12 1.09 -34.39
CA ILE A 299 -11.56 0.79 -34.52
C ILE A 299 -11.98 -0.35 -33.58
N HIS A 300 -11.09 -1.32 -33.36
CA HIS A 300 -11.32 -2.48 -32.50
C HIS A 300 -10.55 -2.40 -31.17
N TYR A 301 -10.17 -1.20 -30.73
CA TYR A 301 -9.33 -1.01 -29.55
C TYR A 301 -9.85 -1.78 -28.34
N ASN A 302 -11.16 -1.74 -28.08
CA ASN A 302 -11.83 -2.44 -26.98
C ASN A 302 -11.48 -3.92 -26.96
N LYS A 303 -11.55 -4.58 -28.13
CA LYS A 303 -11.25 -6.01 -28.27
C LYS A 303 -9.76 -6.29 -28.16
N VAL A 304 -8.91 -5.41 -28.69
CA VAL A 304 -7.45 -5.56 -28.63
C VAL A 304 -6.97 -5.42 -27.17
N PHE A 305 -7.36 -4.36 -26.47
CA PHE A 305 -7.03 -4.16 -25.06
C PHE A 305 -7.60 -5.27 -24.18
N LEU A 306 -8.85 -5.68 -24.41
CA LEU A 306 -9.44 -6.81 -23.69
C LEU A 306 -8.63 -8.09 -23.93
N SER A 307 -8.24 -8.39 -25.17
CA SER A 307 -7.43 -9.58 -25.48
C SER A 307 -6.08 -9.55 -24.78
N ILE A 308 -5.41 -8.39 -24.72
CA ILE A 308 -4.13 -8.22 -24.02
C ILE A 308 -4.30 -8.45 -22.51
N ILE A 309 -5.35 -7.89 -21.91
CA ILE A 309 -5.60 -8.04 -20.47
C ILE A 309 -5.95 -9.49 -20.13
N ILE A 310 -6.83 -10.13 -20.91
CA ILE A 310 -7.20 -11.54 -20.70
C ILE A 310 -5.98 -12.45 -20.86
N LEU A 311 -5.10 -12.17 -21.84
CA LEU A 311 -3.84 -12.89 -22.00
C LEU A 311 -2.94 -12.71 -20.76
N ALA A 312 -2.76 -11.48 -20.27
CA ALA A 312 -1.96 -11.20 -19.08
C ALA A 312 -2.52 -11.90 -17.82
N LEU A 313 -3.84 -11.87 -17.62
CA LEU A 313 -4.52 -12.59 -16.53
C LEU A 313 -4.36 -14.10 -16.65
N THR A 314 -4.39 -14.63 -17.88
CA THR A 314 -4.21 -16.07 -18.14
C THR A 314 -2.78 -16.50 -17.84
N ILE A 315 -1.77 -15.75 -18.31
CA ILE A 315 -0.36 -16.01 -18.03
C ILE A 315 -0.11 -16.00 -16.52
N ASN A 316 -0.60 -14.99 -15.82
CA ASN A 316 -0.46 -14.85 -14.37
C ASN A 316 -1.12 -16.02 -13.61
N CYS A 317 -2.30 -16.47 -14.07
CA CYS A 317 -2.99 -17.63 -13.53
C CYS A 317 -2.16 -18.91 -13.72
N ILE A 318 -1.71 -19.18 -14.95
CA ILE A 318 -0.91 -20.37 -15.28
C ILE A 318 0.38 -20.38 -14.47
N GLU A 319 1.10 -19.26 -14.41
CA GLU A 319 2.35 -19.15 -13.65
C GLU A 319 2.13 -19.50 -12.18
N THR A 320 1.07 -18.94 -11.57
CA THR A 320 0.77 -19.17 -10.16
C THR A 320 0.36 -20.63 -9.90
N VAL A 321 -0.45 -21.22 -10.78
CA VAL A 321 -0.89 -22.62 -10.66
C VAL A 321 0.28 -23.57 -10.83
N VAL A 322 1.10 -23.39 -11.87
CA VAL A 322 2.28 -24.24 -12.15
C VAL A 322 3.23 -24.21 -10.96
N LYS A 323 3.52 -23.02 -10.41
CA LYS A 323 4.38 -22.88 -9.24
C LYS A 323 3.74 -23.52 -8.01
N ALA A 324 2.47 -23.23 -7.70
CA ALA A 324 1.79 -23.80 -6.54
C ALA A 324 1.69 -25.35 -6.58
N VAL A 325 1.38 -25.93 -7.75
CA VAL A 325 1.31 -27.39 -7.91
C VAL A 325 2.70 -28.02 -7.79
N LYS A 326 3.71 -27.46 -8.46
CA LYS A 326 5.10 -27.95 -8.41
C LYS A 326 5.62 -28.02 -6.98
N TYR A 327 5.31 -27.01 -6.16
CA TYR A 327 5.79 -26.93 -4.78
C TYR A 327 4.89 -27.61 -3.75
N SER A 328 3.65 -27.97 -4.10
CA SER A 328 2.81 -28.82 -3.25
C SER A 328 3.19 -30.30 -3.25
N ARG A 329 4.06 -30.72 -4.19
CA ARG A 329 4.54 -32.11 -4.36
C ARG A 329 5.93 -32.37 -3.77
N GLN A 330 6.58 -31.34 -3.20
CA GLN A 330 7.83 -31.46 -2.43
C GLN A 330 7.49 -31.40 -0.94
#